data_AF-A0A127Q0E1-F1
#
_entry.id   AF-A0A127Q0E1-F1
#
_cell.length_a   1.000
_cell.length_b   1.000
_cell.length_c   1.000
_cell.angle_alpha   90.00
_cell.angle_beta   90.00
_cell.angle_gamma   90.00
#
_symmetry.space_group_name_H-M   'P 1'
#
loop_
_entity.id
_entity.type
_entity.pdbx_description
1 polymer ?
#
loop_
_entity_poly.entity_id
_entity_poly.type
_entity_poly.pdbx_seq_one_letter_code
_entity_poly.pdbx_strand_id
1 'polypeptide(L)'
;MVVAMIDHMFEHTRSLVEQAIKMEKDVPNTILKSMVRLTADVSGRMKDFSQGLFQSAVAEEPSVIEPFSQFYGDYWAKIVEEAQDPVRALMIWTSVEGLILLDSYKPPPYTHEQRNALVELLLVEASHA
;
A
#
# COMPACT_ATOMS: atom_id res chain seq x y z
N MET A 1 -9.09 22.73 -6.12
CA MET A 1 -9.97 21.65 -6.64
C MET A 1 -9.21 20.34 -6.69
N VAL A 2 -8.07 20.25 -7.39
CA VAL A 2 -7.21 19.04 -7.41
C VAL A 2 -6.69 18.67 -6.01
N VAL A 3 -6.16 19.63 -5.24
CA VAL A 3 -5.69 19.39 -3.85
C VAL A 3 -6.80 18.81 -2.95
N ALA A 4 -8.00 19.38 -2.97
CA ALA A 4 -9.12 18.86 -2.18
C ALA A 4 -9.57 17.45 -2.60
N MET A 5 -9.44 17.08 -3.88
CA MET A 5 -9.70 15.72 -4.34
C MET A 5 -8.64 14.75 -3.83
N ILE A 6 -7.38 15.17 -3.81
CA ILE A 6 -6.25 14.41 -3.29
C ILE A 6 -6.39 14.21 -1.77
N ASP A 7 -6.76 15.25 -1.02
CA ASP A 7 -7.00 15.16 0.43
C ASP A 7 -8.09 14.13 0.76
N HIS A 8 -9.23 14.19 0.06
CA HIS A 8 -10.30 13.21 0.22
C HIS A 8 -9.83 11.79 -0.12
N MET A 9 -8.96 11.63 -1.12
CA MET A 9 -8.37 10.36 -1.48
C MET A 9 -7.47 9.81 -0.36
N PHE A 10 -6.62 10.65 0.24
CA PHE A 10 -5.78 10.26 1.38
C PHE A 10 -6.59 9.88 2.61
N GLU A 11 -7.60 10.67 2.98
CA GLU A 11 -8.47 10.36 4.13
C GLU A 11 -9.14 9.00 3.96
N HIS A 12 -9.59 8.71 2.74
CA HIS A 12 -10.23 7.44 2.46
C HIS A 12 -9.25 6.26 2.53
N THR A 13 -8.08 6.39 1.90
CA THR A 13 -7.04 5.35 1.98
C THR A 13 -6.59 5.14 3.43
N ARG A 14 -6.43 6.21 4.21
CA ARG A 14 -6.13 6.13 5.64
C ARG A 14 -7.21 5.36 6.40
N SER A 15 -8.49 5.62 6.13
CA SER A 15 -9.59 4.86 6.73
C SER A 15 -9.54 3.37 6.39
N LEU A 16 -9.21 3.00 5.14
CA LEU A 16 -9.10 1.59 4.75
C LEU A 16 -7.95 0.90 5.49
N VAL A 17 -6.79 1.56 5.56
CA VAL A 17 -5.62 1.06 6.27
C VAL A 17 -5.89 0.92 7.77
N GLU A 18 -6.45 1.94 8.42
CA GLU A 18 -6.77 1.89 9.84
C GLU A 18 -7.80 0.80 10.19
N GLN A 19 -8.76 0.55 9.30
CA GLN A 19 -9.69 -0.57 9.46
C GLN A 19 -8.96 -1.91 9.34
N ALA A 20 -8.08 -2.06 8.35
CA ALA A 20 -7.27 -3.27 8.19
C ALA A 20 -6.33 -3.51 9.38
N ILE A 21 -5.74 -2.46 9.95
CA ILE A 21 -4.92 -2.52 11.17
C ILE A 21 -5.75 -3.01 12.35
N LYS A 22 -6.95 -2.45 12.56
CA LYS A 22 -7.85 -2.87 13.66
C LYS A 22 -8.32 -4.31 13.55
N MET A 23 -8.35 -4.88 12.34
CA MET A 23 -8.74 -6.27 12.11
C MET A 23 -7.59 -7.24 12.37
N GLU A 24 -6.34 -6.78 12.30
CA GLU A 24 -5.19 -7.60 12.66
C GLU A 24 -5.04 -7.61 14.19
N LYS A 25 -5.06 -8.79 14.79
CA LYS A 25 -4.92 -8.94 16.24
C LYS A 25 -3.45 -8.76 16.58
N ASP A 26 -3.07 -7.84 17.48
CA ASP A 26 -1.72 -7.57 18.03
C ASP A 26 -0.64 -8.61 17.68
N VAL A 27 -0.19 -8.59 16.42
CA VAL A 27 0.83 -9.51 15.88
C VAL A 27 2.04 -8.69 15.47
N PRO A 28 3.24 -9.30 15.44
CA PRO A 28 4.40 -8.64 14.86
C PRO A 28 4.11 -8.16 13.44
N ASN A 29 4.57 -6.94 13.13
CA ASN A 29 4.41 -6.28 11.84
C ASN A 29 2.95 -6.13 11.41
N THR A 30 2.10 -5.69 12.35
CA THR A 30 0.66 -5.53 12.14
C THR A 30 0.39 -4.60 10.95
N ILE A 31 1.05 -3.45 10.88
CA ILE A 31 0.80 -2.47 9.81
C ILE A 31 1.17 -3.05 8.44
N LEU A 32 2.35 -3.67 8.34
CA LEU A 32 2.81 -4.27 7.09
C LEU A 32 1.88 -5.40 6.63
N LYS A 33 1.42 -6.25 7.55
CA LYS A 33 0.45 -7.32 7.24
C LYS A 33 -0.90 -6.79 6.79
N SER A 34 -1.42 -5.76 7.45
CA SER A 34 -2.67 -5.11 7.03
C SER A 34 -2.58 -4.57 5.61
N MET A 35 -1.42 -4.01 5.24
CA MET A 35 -1.17 -3.47 3.91
C MET A 35 -1.07 -4.59 2.86
N VAL A 36 -0.39 -5.69 3.18
CA VAL A 36 -0.41 -6.90 2.34
C VAL A 36 -1.83 -7.43 2.15
N ARG A 37 -2.66 -7.51 3.20
CA ARG A 37 -4.05 -7.97 3.07
C ARG A 37 -4.90 -7.06 2.20
N LEU A 38 -4.71 -5.75 2.26
CA LEU A 38 -5.40 -4.81 1.37
C LEU A 38 -5.07 -5.05 -0.10
N THR A 39 -3.93 -5.69 -0.40
CA THR A 39 -3.61 -6.14 -1.75
C THR A 39 -4.27 -7.45 -2.16
N ALA A 40 -4.99 -8.18 -1.31
CA ALA A 40 -5.71 -9.40 -1.71
C ALA A 40 -6.94 -9.11 -2.57
N ASP A 41 -7.65 -8.03 -2.25
CA ASP A 41 -8.80 -7.52 -2.98
C ASP A 41 -8.65 -6.01 -3.13
N VAL A 42 -7.88 -5.60 -4.16
CA VAL A 42 -7.69 -4.18 -4.45
C VAL A 42 -9.02 -3.64 -4.93
N SER A 43 -9.76 -3.05 -4.01
CA SER A 43 -10.94 -2.27 -4.37
C SER A 43 -10.55 -1.23 -5.43
N GLY A 44 -11.50 -0.86 -6.30
CA GLY A 44 -11.25 0.17 -7.33
C GLY A 44 -10.61 1.45 -6.76
N ARG A 45 -10.82 1.75 -5.47
CA ARG A 45 -10.29 2.93 -4.79
C ARG A 45 -8.80 2.85 -4.45
N MET A 46 -8.27 1.67 -4.09
CA MET A 46 -6.82 1.50 -3.92
C MET A 46 -6.10 1.63 -5.25
N LYS A 47 -6.74 1.18 -6.33
CA LYS A 47 -6.27 1.39 -7.69
C LYS A 47 -6.28 2.88 -8.07
N ASP A 48 -7.36 3.60 -7.77
CA ASP A 48 -7.45 5.05 -8.01
C ASP A 48 -6.35 5.81 -7.25
N PHE A 49 -6.07 5.41 -6.00
CA PHE A 49 -4.99 5.98 -5.18
C PHE A 49 -3.61 5.82 -5.82
N SER A 50 -3.22 4.59 -6.18
CA SER A 50 -1.93 4.35 -6.81
C SER A 50 -1.82 5.03 -8.18
N GLN A 51 -2.90 5.08 -8.96
CA GLN A 51 -2.92 5.84 -10.22
C GLN A 51 -2.72 7.35 -9.98
N GLY A 52 -3.35 7.91 -8.95
CA GLY A 52 -3.14 9.30 -8.54
C GLY A 52 -1.68 9.58 -8.16
N LEU A 53 -1.02 8.65 -7.45
CA LEU A 53 0.41 8.74 -7.16
C LEU A 53 1.25 8.81 -8.44
N PHE A 54 1.05 7.88 -9.37
CA PHE A 54 1.82 7.86 -10.63
C PHE A 54 1.59 9.14 -11.46
N GLN A 55 0.36 9.64 -11.50
CA GLN A 55 0.04 10.89 -12.19
C GLN A 55 0.64 12.10 -11.49
N SER A 56 0.72 12.11 -10.16
CA SER A 56 1.36 13.18 -9.39
C SER A 56 2.85 13.31 -9.70
N ALA A 57 3.55 12.19 -9.87
CA ALA A 57 4.96 12.18 -10.22
C ALA A 57 5.20 12.80 -11.61
N VAL A 58 4.27 12.60 -12.55
CA VAL A 58 4.33 13.20 -13.90
C VAL A 58 3.99 14.70 -13.88
N ALA A 59 3.23 15.16 -12.89
CA ALA A 59 2.86 16.57 -12.79
C ALA A 59 4.04 17.48 -12.41
N GLU A 60 5.09 16.95 -11.77
CA GLU A 60 6.25 17.72 -11.26
C GLU A 60 5.89 18.90 -10.35
N GLU A 61 4.67 18.93 -9.82
CA GLU A 61 4.15 19.99 -8.95
C GLU A 61 4.37 19.61 -7.48
N PRO A 62 5.19 20.36 -6.70
CA PRO A 62 5.45 20.05 -5.29
C PRO A 62 4.18 19.95 -4.45
N SER A 63 3.21 20.82 -4.73
CA SER A 63 1.90 20.84 -4.05
C SER A 63 1.07 19.57 -4.24
N VAL A 64 1.46 18.71 -5.19
CA VAL A 64 0.84 17.41 -5.47
C VAL A 64 1.73 16.27 -4.96
N ILE A 65 3.06 16.35 -5.14
CA ILE A 65 4.00 15.28 -4.78
C ILE A 65 4.24 15.20 -3.26
N GLU A 66 4.42 16.33 -2.58
CA GLU A 66 4.74 16.38 -1.15
C GLU A 66 3.69 15.68 -0.27
N PRO A 67 2.36 15.85 -0.51
CA PRO A 67 1.34 15.10 0.23
C PRO A 67 1.45 13.57 0.10
N PHE A 68 1.77 13.05 -1.09
CA PHE A 68 2.01 11.61 -1.26
C PHE A 68 3.26 11.18 -0.51
N SER A 69 4.34 11.94 -0.63
CA SER A 69 5.59 11.67 0.09
C SER A 69 5.36 11.61 1.60
N GLN A 70 4.58 12.55 2.15
CA GLN A 70 4.24 12.56 3.58
C GLN A 70 3.39 11.34 3.95
N PHE A 71 2.35 11.03 3.17
CA PHE A 71 1.48 9.88 3.43
C PHE A 71 2.26 8.56 3.50
N TYR A 72 3.13 8.31 2.51
CA TYR A 72 3.96 7.11 2.50
C TYR A 72 5.02 7.13 3.61
N GLY A 73 5.62 8.29 3.89
CA GLY A 73 6.58 8.47 4.97
C GLY A 73 6.00 8.14 6.35
N ASP A 74 4.76 8.56 6.61
CA ASP A 74 4.07 8.30 7.88
C ASP A 74 3.84 6.79 8.11
N TYR A 75 3.48 6.04 7.08
CA TYR A 75 3.32 4.58 7.21
C TYR A 75 4.66 3.86 7.28
N TRP A 76 5.65 4.30 6.51
CA TRP A 76 6.98 3.72 6.55
C TRP A 76 7.61 3.86 7.94
N ALA A 77 7.50 5.05 8.56
CA ALA A 77 8.00 5.28 9.93
C ALA A 77 7.42 4.25 10.91
N LYS A 78 6.11 4.02 10.86
CA LYS A 78 5.44 3.04 11.74
C LYS A 78 5.82 1.59 11.42
N ILE A 79 6.00 1.25 10.14
CA ILE A 79 6.46 -0.10 9.75
C ILE A 79 7.84 -0.38 10.31
N VAL A 80 8.77 0.58 10.23
CA VAL A 80 10.14 0.42 10.74
C VAL A 80 10.21 0.34 12.26
N GLU A 81 9.26 0.95 12.97
CA GLU A 81 9.13 0.80 14.43
C GLU A 81 8.82 -0.64 14.85
N GLU A 82 8.12 -1.41 14.00
CA GLU A 82 7.74 -2.81 14.27
C GLU A 82 8.74 -3.82 13.67
N ALA A 83 9.39 -3.47 12.55
CA ALA A 83 10.22 -4.35 11.75
C ALA A 83 11.54 -4.75 12.45
N GLN A 84 11.83 -6.05 12.47
CA GLN A 84 13.13 -6.57 12.94
C GLN A 84 14.20 -6.49 11.85
N ASP A 85 13.79 -6.57 10.59
CA ASP A 85 14.58 -6.44 9.37
C ASP A 85 13.91 -5.42 8.42
N PRO A 86 14.26 -4.12 8.55
CA PRO A 86 13.72 -3.07 7.72
C PRO A 86 13.95 -3.27 6.22
N VAL A 87 15.00 -3.99 5.81
CA VAL A 87 15.24 -4.27 4.39
C VAL A 87 14.21 -5.26 3.88
N ARG A 88 13.92 -6.31 4.65
CA ARG A 88 12.86 -7.27 4.32
C ARG A 88 11.49 -6.60 4.32
N ALA A 89 11.21 -5.73 5.29
CA ALA A 89 9.98 -4.94 5.32
C ALA A 89 9.82 -4.08 4.06
N LEU A 90 10.90 -3.45 3.59
CA LEU A 90 10.90 -2.67 2.35
C LEU A 90 10.66 -3.55 1.11
N MET A 91 11.25 -4.75 1.03
CA MET A 91 10.99 -5.68 -0.06
C MET A 91 9.51 -6.09 -0.12
N ILE A 92 8.88 -6.31 1.02
CA ILE A 92 7.46 -6.64 1.10
C ILE A 92 6.60 -5.44 0.70
N TRP A 93 6.90 -4.25 1.23
CA TRP A 93 6.19 -3.02 0.89
C TRP A 93 6.24 -2.71 -0.60
N THR A 94 7.43 -2.81 -1.21
CA THR A 94 7.59 -2.59 -2.65
C THR A 94 6.87 -3.65 -3.49
N SER A 95 6.78 -4.90 -3.01
CA SER A 95 5.99 -5.95 -3.66
C SER A 95 4.49 -5.64 -3.62
N VAL A 96 4.00 -5.10 -2.51
CA VAL A 96 2.62 -4.62 -2.35
C VAL A 96 2.30 -3.51 -3.36
N GLU A 97 3.14 -2.48 -3.44
CA GLU A 97 2.96 -1.39 -4.42
C GLU A 97 3.03 -1.90 -5.87
N GLY A 98 3.95 -2.83 -6.14
CA GLY A 98 4.07 -3.49 -7.45
C GLY A 98 2.79 -4.23 -7.85
N LEU A 99 2.20 -5.00 -6.95
CA LEU A 99 0.94 -5.70 -7.21
C LEU A 99 -0.20 -4.73 -7.52
N ILE A 100 -0.34 -3.62 -6.78
CA ILE A 100 -1.38 -2.63 -7.05
C ILE A 100 -1.16 -1.96 -8.42
N LEU A 101 0.09 -1.63 -8.78
CA LEU A 101 0.42 -1.08 -10.10
C LEU A 101 0.03 -2.05 -11.22
N LEU A 102 0.36 -3.34 -11.08
CA LEU A 102 0.11 -4.35 -12.10
C LEU A 102 -1.39 -4.58 -12.39
N ASP A 103 -2.29 -4.27 -11.45
CA ASP A 103 -3.75 -4.26 -11.69
C ASP A 103 -4.20 -3.17 -12.69
N SER A 104 -3.33 -2.23 -13.04
CA SER A 104 -3.61 -1.24 -14.09
C SER A 104 -3.48 -1.83 -15.51
N TYR A 105 -2.80 -2.97 -15.67
CA TYR A 105 -2.64 -3.64 -16.96
C TYR A 105 -3.94 -4.33 -17.37
N LYS A 106 -4.21 -4.40 -18.68
CA LYS A 106 -5.41 -5.04 -19.24
C LYS A 106 -5.02 -6.05 -20.33
N PRO A 107 -5.05 -7.38 -20.03
CA PRO A 107 -5.29 -7.99 -18.71
C PRO A 107 -4.09 -7.81 -17.75
N PRO A 108 -4.28 -7.96 -16.42
CA PRO A 108 -3.17 -8.04 -15.47
C PRO A 108 -2.26 -9.24 -15.79
N PRO A 109 -0.96 -9.18 -15.45
CA PRO A 109 0.02 -10.22 -15.79
C PRO A 109 -0.03 -11.44 -14.84
N TYR A 110 -1.11 -11.59 -14.07
CA TYR A 110 -1.33 -12.70 -13.15
C TYR A 110 -2.80 -13.10 -13.12
N THR A 111 -3.07 -14.35 -12.76
CA THR A 111 -4.40 -14.81 -12.40
C THR A 111 -4.76 -14.42 -10.96
N HIS A 112 -6.05 -14.50 -10.61
CA HIS A 112 -6.51 -14.33 -9.23
C HIS A 112 -5.86 -15.35 -8.27
N GLU A 113 -5.63 -16.58 -8.73
CA GLU A 113 -4.96 -17.63 -7.94
C GLU A 113 -3.49 -17.28 -7.67
N GLN A 114 -2.77 -16.79 -8.68
CA GLN A 114 -1.38 -16.33 -8.53
C GLN A 114 -1.29 -15.14 -7.58
N ARG A 115 -2.25 -14.20 -7.65
CA ARG A 115 -2.35 -13.07 -6.72
C ARG A 115 -2.52 -13.53 -5.28
N ASN A 116 -3.48 -14.41 -5.01
CA ASN A 116 -3.71 -14.92 -3.66
C ASN A 116 -2.49 -15.67 -3.13
N ALA A 117 -1.83 -16.48 -3.97
CA ALA A 117 -0.60 -17.17 -3.59
C ALA A 117 0.54 -16.19 -3.22
N LEU A 118 0.68 -15.09 -3.96
CA LEU A 118 1.66 -14.03 -3.65
C LEU A 118 1.32 -13.31 -2.35
N VAL A 119 0.04 -13.01 -2.10
CA VAL A 119 -0.39 -12.37 -0.84
C VAL A 119 -0.10 -13.26 0.36
N GLU A 120 -0.44 -14.55 0.30
CA GLU A 120 -0.13 -15.50 1.37
C GLU A 120 1.38 -15.61 1.63
N LEU A 121 2.19 -15.64 0.56
CA LEU A 121 3.65 -15.61 0.68
C LEU A 121 4.13 -14.34 1.40
N LEU A 122 3.64 -13.17 0.99
CA LEU A 122 4.00 -11.89 1.60
C LEU A 122 3.56 -11.80 3.07
N LEU A 123 2.44 -12.41 3.47
CA LEU A 123 2.00 -12.47 4.86
C LEU A 123 2.92 -13.31 5.74
N VAL A 124 3.40 -14.45 5.21
CA VAL A 124 4.42 -15.27 5.88
C VAL A 124 5.71 -14.47 6.03
N GLU A 125 6.19 -13.87 4.95
CA GLU A 125 7.40 -13.05 4.95
C GLU A 125 7.31 -11.85 5.91
N ALA A 126 6.16 -11.18 5.96
CA ALA A 126 5.91 -10.07 6.87
C ALA A 126 5.96 -10.48 8.35
N SER A 127 5.78 -11.76 8.68
CA SER A 127 5.92 -12.24 10.06
C SER A 127 7.39 -12.32 10.52
N HIS A 128 8.33 -12.23 9.59
CA HIS A 128 9.78 -12.38 9.81
C HIS A 128 10.57 -11.15 9.34
N ALA A 129 9.86 -10.06 9.04
CA ALA A 129 10.42 -8.78 8.67
C ALA A 129 10.67 -7.88 9.88
#